data_AF-A0A950UJA0-F1
#
_entry.id   AF-A0A950UJA0-F1
#
_cell.length_a   1.000
_cell.length_b   1.000
_cell.length_c   1.000
_cell.angle_alpha   90.00
_cell.angle_beta   90.00
_cell.angle_gamma   90.00
#
_symmetry.space_group_name_H-M   'P 1'
#
loop_
_entity.id
_entity.type
_entity.pdbx_description
1 polymer ?
#
loop_
_entity_poly.entity_id
_entity_poly.type
_entity_poly.pdbx_seq_one_letter_code
_entity_poly.pdbx_strand_id
1 'polypeptide(L)' 'MTLAETVDEWWDGIDAYAITGISNAASEGNNRVIKLEARKAYGFRNRANQRLRSLCATIRRSRVILTTHQLR' A
#
# COMPACT_ATOMS: atom_id res chain seq x y z
N MET A 1 1.10 -10.79 26.94
CA MET A 1 1.56 -10.09 25.73
C MET A 1 1.90 -8.65 26.07
N THR A 2 3.17 -8.41 26.34
CA THR A 2 3.79 -7.10 26.49
C THR A 2 4.49 -6.71 25.19
N LEU A 3 4.88 -5.44 25.06
CA LEU A 3 5.73 -5.02 23.93
C LEU A 3 7.03 -5.82 23.86
N ALA A 4 7.65 -6.10 25.02
CA ALA A 4 8.89 -6.87 25.09
C ALA A 4 8.69 -8.30 24.54
N GLU A 5 7.61 -8.97 24.94
CA GLU A 5 7.26 -10.30 24.44
C GLU A 5 7.02 -10.28 22.92
N THR A 6 6.41 -9.22 22.37
CA THR A 6 6.26 -9.08 20.91
C THR A 6 7.57 -8.77 20.19
N VAL A 7 8.46 -7.96 20.77
CA VAL A 7 9.76 -7.67 20.16
C VAL A 7 10.63 -8.93 20.11
N ASP A 8 10.62 -9.72 21.18
CA ASP A 8 11.35 -10.99 21.29
C ASP A 8 10.86 -12.00 20.24
N GLU A 9 9.55 -12.18 20.11
CA GLU A 9 8.92 -13.06 19.11
C GLU A 9 9.31 -12.69 17.65
N TRP A 10 9.56 -11.41 17.37
CA TRP A 10 9.85 -10.93 16.01
C TRP A 10 11.33 -10.59 15.79
N TRP A 11 12.22 -10.95 16.71
CA TRP A 11 13.62 -10.52 16.67
C TRP A 11 14.33 -10.92 15.37
N ASP A 12 14.10 -12.14 14.86
CA ASP A 12 14.68 -12.62 13.60
C ASP A 12 14.38 -11.68 12.42
N GLY A 13 13.17 -11.12 12.36
CA GLY A 13 12.80 -10.17 11.31
C GLY A 13 13.47 -8.80 11.48
N ILE A 14 13.66 -8.35 12.72
CA ILE A 14 14.33 -7.09 13.05
C ILE A 14 15.83 -7.20 12.72
N ASP A 15 16.46 -8.31 13.10
CA ASP A 15 17.87 -8.59 12.83
C ASP A 15 18.12 -8.74 11.31
N ALA A 16 17.24 -9.46 10.61
CA ALA A 16 17.29 -9.56 9.15
C ALA A 16 17.24 -8.18 8.47
N TYR A 17 16.39 -7.27 8.94
CA TYR A 17 16.37 -5.89 8.44
C TYR A 17 17.70 -5.17 8.71
N ALA A 18 18.27 -5.29 9.90
CA ALA A 18 19.53 -4.64 10.26
C ALA A 18 20.71 -5.14 9.40
N ILE A 19 20.75 -6.44 9.12
CA ILE A 19 21.83 -7.07 8.33
C ILE A 19 21.66 -6.82 6.83
N THR A 20 20.46 -7.00 6.30
CA THR A 20 20.22 -7.01 4.85
C THR A 20 19.74 -5.68 4.29
N GLY A 21 19.22 -4.79 5.14
CA GLY A 21 18.51 -3.58 4.73
C GLY A 21 17.18 -3.83 4.02
N ILE A 22 16.75 -5.10 3.88
CA ILE A 22 15.49 -5.45 3.23
C ILE A 22 14.34 -5.03 4.14
N SER A 23 13.49 -4.14 3.64
CA SER A 23 12.38 -3.56 4.39
C SER A 23 11.09 -3.57 3.59
N ASN A 24 9.96 -3.77 4.28
CA ASN A 24 8.64 -3.61 3.70
C ASN A 24 8.21 -2.14 3.50
N ALA A 25 9.10 -1.17 3.76
CA ALA A 25 8.79 0.26 3.68
C ALA A 25 8.21 0.68 2.32
N ALA A 26 8.71 0.12 1.20
CA ALA A 26 8.20 0.41 -0.13
C ALA A 26 6.73 -0.06 -0.29
N SER A 27 6.42 -1.27 0.15
CA SER A 27 5.05 -1.81 0.12
C SER A 27 4.13 -1.03 1.06
N GLU A 28 4.60 -0.67 2.26
CA GLU A 28 3.82 0.15 3.19
C GLU A 28 3.54 1.55 2.65
N GLY A 29 4.50 2.13 1.92
CA GLY A 29 4.29 3.37 1.16
C GLY A 29 3.15 3.24 0.16
N ASN A 30 3.13 2.14 -0.62
CA ASN A 30 2.03 1.86 -1.56
C ASN A 30 0.69 1.65 -0.84
N ASN A 31 0.68 0.86 0.25
CA ASN A 31 -0.51 0.65 1.06
C ASN A 31 -1.08 1.97 1.61
N ARG A 32 -0.20 2.88 2.04
CA ARG A 32 -0.60 4.21 2.51
C ARG A 32 -1.26 5.03 1.41
N VAL A 33 -0.70 5.03 0.20
CA VAL A 33 -1.27 5.72 -0.97
C VAL A 33 -2.65 5.16 -1.30
N ILE A 34 -2.80 3.82 -1.35
CA ILE A 34 -4.09 3.16 -1.62
C ILE A 34 -5.14 3.52 -0.56
N LYS A 35 -4.78 3.45 0.72
CA LYS A 35 -5.66 3.83 1.83
C LYS A 35 -6.05 5.31 1.76
N LEU A 36 -5.17 6.19 1.28
CA LEU A 36 -5.49 7.60 1.08
C LEU A 36 -6.50 7.80 -0.05
N GLU A 37 -6.36 7.09 -1.17
CA GLU A 37 -7.32 7.15 -2.27
C GLU A 37 -8.71 6.65 -1.86
N ALA A 38 -8.78 5.58 -1.06
CA ALA A 38 -10.04 5.10 -0.49
C ALA A 38 -10.70 6.16 0.42
N ARG A 39 -9.90 6.87 1.24
CA ARG A 39 -10.38 7.95 2.10
C ARG A 39 -10.92 9.14 1.29
N LYS A 40 -10.19 9.58 0.25
CA LYS A 40 -10.65 10.65 -0.64
C LYS A 40 -11.96 10.29 -1.37
N ALA A 41 -12.16 9.02 -1.68
CA ALA A 41 -13.37 8.53 -2.33
C ALA A 41 -14.55 8.32 -1.36
N TYR A 42 -14.36 8.50 -0.05
CA TYR A 42 -15.34 8.11 0.99
C TYR A 42 -15.74 6.63 0.92
N GLY A 43 -14.77 5.77 0.58
CA GLY A 43 -14.99 4.36 0.32
C GLY A 43 -15.41 4.08 -1.13
N PHE A 44 -15.01 2.92 -1.66
CA PHE A 44 -15.37 2.51 -3.01
C PHE A 44 -16.65 1.67 -2.98
N ARG A 45 -17.60 2.01 -3.86
CA ARG A 45 -18.86 1.27 -4.02
C ARG A 45 -18.75 0.00 -4.87
N ASN A 46 -17.65 -0.14 -5.63
CA ASN A 46 -17.40 -1.33 -6.45
C ASN A 46 -15.89 -1.64 -6.56
N ARG A 47 -15.58 -2.91 -6.81
CA ARG A 47 -14.20 -3.42 -6.90
C ARG A 47 -13.43 -2.88 -8.10
N ALA A 48 -14.12 -2.62 -9.22
CA ALA A 48 -13.49 -2.10 -10.43
C ALA A 48 -12.89 -0.71 -10.20
N ASN A 49 -13.65 0.20 -9.60
CA ASN A 49 -13.22 1.55 -9.25
C ASN A 49 -12.12 1.53 -8.18
N GLN A 50 -12.21 0.63 -7.19
CA GLN A 50 -11.15 0.42 -6.21
C GLN A 50 -9.84 0.03 -6.88
N ARG A 51 -9.87 -0.97 -7.77
CA ARG A 51 -8.69 -1.46 -8.49
C ARG A 51 -8.10 -0.38 -9.39
N LEU A 52 -8.93 0.27 -10.22
CA LEU A 52 -8.48 1.30 -11.15
C LEU A 52 -7.80 2.47 -10.42
N ARG A 53 -8.44 3.05 -9.42
CA ARG A 53 -7.89 4.21 -8.69
C ARG A 53 -6.65 3.86 -7.89
N SER A 54 -6.62 2.69 -7.25
CA SER A 54 -5.43 2.20 -6.53
C SER A 54 -4.24 2.04 -7.47
N LEU A 55 -4.43 1.42 -8.64
CA LEU A 55 -3.37 1.23 -9.64
C LEU A 55 -2.87 2.55 -10.22
N CYS A 56 -3.78 3.49 -10.52
CA CYS A 56 -3.39 4.80 -11.06
C CYS A 56 -2.55 5.61 -10.06
N ALA A 57 -2.83 5.49 -8.78
CA ALA A 57 -2.10 6.19 -7.75
C ALA A 57 -0.69 5.61 -7.51
N THR A 58 -0.55 4.29 -7.49
CA THR A 58 0.73 3.60 -7.16
C THR A 58 1.62 3.35 -8.37
N ILE A 59 1.06 3.18 -9.57
CA ILE A 59 1.82 2.83 -10.78
C ILE A 59 1.82 4.01 -11.75
N ARG A 60 2.99 4.63 -11.96
CA ARG A 60 3.15 5.75 -12.91
C ARG A 60 2.62 5.43 -14.32
N ARG A 61 2.87 4.22 -14.84
CA ARG A 61 2.37 3.80 -16.17
C ARG A 61 0.84 3.64 -16.24
N SER A 62 0.18 3.31 -15.13
CA SER A 62 -1.27 3.16 -15.09
C SER A 62 -2.02 4.49 -15.11
N ARG A 63 -1.33 5.62 -14.88
CA ARG A 63 -1.92 6.97 -14.97
C ARG A 63 -2.41 7.32 -16.38
N VAL A 64 -1.82 6.74 -17.42
CA VAL A 64 -2.17 6.97 -18.84
C VAL A 64 -3.41 6.17 -19.27
N ILE A 65 -3.81 5.14 -18.51
CA ILE A 65 -5.01 4.34 -18.81
C ILE A 65 -6.30 5.14 -18.50
N LEU A 66 -6.20 6.23 -17.73
CA LEU A 66 -7.34 7.07 -17.36
C LEU A 66 -7.79 8.04 -18.47
N THR A 67 -7.05 8.19 -19.58
CA THR A 67 -7.23 9.34 -20.47
C THR A 67 -8.39 9.27 -21.45
N THR A 68 -9.19 8.19 -21.55
CA THR A 68 -10.13 8.13 -22.70
C THR A 68 -11.56 7.63 -22.50
N HIS A 69 -11.98 6.96 -21.42
CA HIS A 69 -13.40 6.51 -21.39
C HIS A 69 -14.07 6.12 -20.06
N GLN A 70 -13.37 6.14 -18.92
CA GLN A 70 -13.82 5.40 -17.71
C GLN A 70 -14.04 6.26 -16.46
N LEU A 71 -14.06 7.60 -16.60
CA LEU A 71 -14.24 8.53 -15.46
C LEU A 71 -15.57 9.30 -15.50
N ARG A 72 -16.51 8.95 -16.38
CA ARG A 72 -17.90 9.42 -16.33
C ARG A 72 -18.74 8.50 -15.46
#